data_AF-A0A2V7QQY3-F1
#
_entry.id   AF-A0A2V7QQY3-F1
#
_cell.length_a   1.000
_cell.length_b   1.000
_cell.length_c   1.000
_cell.angle_alpha   90.00
_cell.angle_beta   90.00
_cell.angle_gamma   90.00
#
_symmetry.space_group_name_H-M   'P 1'
#
loop_
_entity.id
_entity.type
_entity.pdbx_description
1 polymer ?
#
loop_
_entity_poly.entity_id
_entity_poly.type
_entity_poly.pdbx_seq_one_letter_code
_entity_poly.pdbx_strand_id
1 'polypeptide(L)'
;MSTLATIAVIRFCRALLFLVASAIYLLPGQIVAQTGGTIAGTVTDSSGVPIYGAEVTVDSASVRAFSDEKGEFRLGGVAPGARLLRARRLGFAPASVNVQVSDAVTASVSFRLKSVAATLPAVVVHPSTMRYTGRLAGYYERLEKSNSGVFITRDQIDHENPSTMGQLLQHVPSIRATRGRAGITSVRMRGRTCWPLVWIDGTPMPAGEVDLDAFSPSTVQGIELYLGSTTAPIRYMYNRDLSSCGTILIWSRGPDTDPITSTPTPSVDLEALVTQLSIFNADQVDRRAVLDTTRLLQLSFPPPLFAAGVPGLVIAEFVVDTAGKVEDGTVGIVSSTAPLFTEAVRVALESASYIPAQKNGHLVRQLVQQPFEFSVPRPSRSK
;
A
#
# COMPACT_ATOMS: atom_id res chain seq x y z
N MET A 1 0.13 84.53 -37.73
CA MET A 1 0.05 83.20 -38.38
C MET A 1 1.24 82.34 -37.97
N SER A 2 1.38 82.01 -36.68
CA SER A 2 2.62 81.41 -36.15
C SER A 2 2.38 80.56 -34.89
N THR A 3 1.31 79.77 -34.86
CA THR A 3 0.99 78.89 -33.71
C THR A 3 0.54 77.47 -34.11
N LEU A 4 0.62 77.08 -35.40
CA LEU A 4 0.16 75.77 -35.86
C LEU A 4 1.28 74.74 -36.14
N ALA A 5 2.54 75.16 -36.21
CA ALA A 5 3.65 74.26 -36.61
C ALA A 5 4.23 73.43 -35.45
N THR A 6 4.07 73.84 -34.19
CA THR A 6 4.79 73.22 -33.07
C THR A 6 4.10 71.99 -32.46
N ILE A 7 2.80 71.78 -32.74
CA ILE A 7 2.01 70.68 -32.14
C ILE A 7 2.21 69.34 -32.89
N ALA A 8 2.65 69.36 -34.15
CA ALA A 8 2.78 68.16 -34.98
C ALA A 8 4.00 67.29 -34.62
N VAL A 9 5.11 67.89 -34.18
CA VAL A 9 6.37 67.17 -33.94
C VAL A 9 6.35 66.38 -32.63
N ILE A 10 5.66 66.88 -31.60
CA ILE A 10 5.63 66.24 -30.25
C ILE A 10 4.76 64.98 -30.23
N ARG A 11 3.74 64.87 -31.11
CA ARG A 11 2.89 63.67 -31.21
C ARG A 11 3.59 62.50 -31.91
N PHE A 12 4.51 62.76 -32.84
CA PHE A 12 5.20 61.70 -33.57
C PHE A 12 6.30 61.01 -32.72
N CYS A 13 6.98 61.74 -31.84
CA CYS A 13 7.99 61.18 -30.93
C CYS A 13 7.39 60.27 -29.83
N ARG A 14 6.19 60.58 -29.31
CA ARG A 14 5.54 59.73 -28.27
C ARG A 14 4.98 58.43 -28.84
N ALA A 15 4.55 58.41 -30.10
CA ALA A 15 4.06 57.19 -30.75
C ALA A 15 5.20 56.21 -31.06
N LEU A 16 6.40 56.71 -31.40
CA LEU A 16 7.56 55.87 -31.69
C LEU A 16 8.15 55.21 -30.42
N LEU A 17 8.12 55.91 -29.28
CA LEU A 17 8.61 55.37 -28.00
C LEU A 17 7.70 54.27 -27.41
N PHE A 18 6.39 54.30 -27.68
CA PHE A 18 5.48 53.23 -27.24
C PHE A 18 5.55 51.97 -28.11
N LEU A 19 5.91 52.10 -29.40
CA LEU A 19 6.07 50.96 -30.32
C LEU A 19 7.36 50.17 -30.05
N VAL A 20 8.42 50.82 -29.57
CA VAL A 20 9.67 50.13 -29.19
C VAL A 20 9.56 49.50 -27.79
N ALA A 21 8.78 50.09 -26.88
CA ALA A 21 8.59 49.56 -25.53
C ALA A 21 7.64 48.34 -25.44
N SER A 22 6.72 48.13 -26.40
CA SER A 22 5.86 46.93 -26.44
C SER A 22 6.50 45.74 -27.16
N ALA A 23 7.55 45.96 -27.96
CA ALA A 23 8.23 44.89 -28.69
C ALA A 23 9.22 44.06 -27.83
N ILE A 24 9.55 44.52 -26.61
CA ILE A 24 10.49 43.84 -25.70
C ILE A 24 9.81 42.80 -24.78
N TYR A 25 8.48 42.77 -24.72
CA TYR A 25 7.73 41.80 -23.90
C TYR A 25 7.25 40.54 -24.64
N LEU A 26 7.63 40.38 -25.91
CA LEU A 26 7.30 39.21 -26.74
C LEU A 26 8.56 38.38 -27.04
N LEU A 27 9.38 38.10 -26.04
CA LEU A 27 10.31 36.98 -26.13
C LEU A 27 9.49 35.70 -25.85
N PRO A 28 9.21 34.85 -26.86
CA PRO A 28 8.71 33.51 -26.59
C PRO A 28 9.78 32.82 -25.74
N GLY A 29 9.47 32.57 -24.47
CA GLY A 29 10.26 31.66 -23.66
C GLY A 29 10.33 30.35 -24.43
N GLN A 30 11.54 29.95 -24.82
CA GLN A 30 11.73 28.67 -25.48
C GLN A 30 11.31 27.60 -24.47
N ILE A 31 10.12 27.04 -24.67
CA ILE A 31 9.74 25.78 -24.07
C ILE A 31 10.73 24.79 -24.66
N VAL A 32 11.75 24.42 -23.87
CA VAL A 32 12.61 23.30 -24.21
C VAL A 32 11.69 22.08 -24.22
N ALA A 33 11.26 21.70 -25.42
CA ALA A 33 10.59 20.42 -25.62
C ALA A 33 11.53 19.34 -25.09
N GLN A 34 11.01 18.41 -24.29
CA GLN A 34 11.77 17.27 -23.80
C GLN A 34 12.30 16.51 -25.02
N THR A 35 13.58 16.69 -25.36
CA THR A 35 14.20 16.06 -26.53
C THR A 35 14.36 14.57 -26.25
N GLY A 36 13.46 13.78 -26.80
CA GLY A 36 13.56 12.32 -26.82
C GLY A 36 12.21 11.66 -27.15
N GLY A 37 12.29 10.51 -27.81
CA GLY A 37 11.14 9.68 -28.12
C GLY A 37 10.49 9.06 -26.88
N THR A 38 9.25 8.62 -27.04
CA THR A 38 8.48 7.90 -26.01
C THR A 38 8.36 6.43 -26.37
N ILE A 39 8.49 5.55 -25.39
CA ILE A 39 8.21 4.12 -25.52
C ILE A 39 7.10 3.77 -24.55
N ALA A 40 6.07 3.07 -25.01
CA ALA A 40 5.01 2.52 -24.18
C ALA A 40 4.91 1.01 -24.42
N GLY A 41 4.41 0.27 -23.43
CA GLY A 41 4.34 -1.17 -23.59
C GLY A 41 3.72 -1.88 -22.42
N THR A 42 3.74 -3.21 -22.51
CA THR A 42 3.23 -4.12 -21.46
C THR A 42 4.27 -5.14 -21.04
N VAL A 43 4.20 -5.56 -19.78
CA VAL A 43 4.98 -6.66 -19.21
C VAL A 43 4.02 -7.72 -18.68
N THR A 44 4.16 -8.94 -19.20
CA THR A 44 3.33 -10.10 -18.85
C THR A 44 4.20 -11.31 -18.53
N ASP A 45 3.62 -12.32 -17.89
CA ASP A 45 4.26 -13.62 -17.71
C ASP A 45 4.04 -14.56 -18.91
N SER A 46 4.58 -15.79 -18.82
CA SER A 46 4.35 -16.82 -19.83
C SER A 46 2.90 -17.29 -19.95
N SER A 47 2.00 -16.96 -19.03
CA SER A 47 0.57 -17.28 -19.09
C SER A 47 -0.30 -16.12 -19.62
N GLY A 48 0.30 -14.94 -19.80
CA GLY A 48 -0.36 -13.71 -20.25
C GLY A 48 -0.90 -12.84 -19.12
N VAL A 49 -0.62 -13.18 -17.86
CA VAL A 49 -0.99 -12.37 -16.70
C VAL A 49 -0.09 -11.12 -16.63
N PRO A 50 -0.66 -9.92 -16.44
CA PRO A 50 0.13 -8.71 -16.28
C PRO A 50 1.03 -8.75 -15.05
N ILE A 51 2.25 -8.26 -15.21
CA ILE A 51 3.23 -8.21 -14.11
C ILE A 51 3.32 -6.78 -13.60
N TYR A 52 2.89 -6.56 -12.36
CA TYR A 52 3.06 -5.29 -11.65
C TYR A 52 4.50 -5.09 -11.15
N GLY A 53 5.00 -3.86 -11.28
CA GLY A 53 6.28 -3.43 -10.71
C GLY A 53 7.51 -4.00 -11.42
N ALA A 54 7.38 -4.43 -12.68
CA ALA A 54 8.52 -4.82 -13.50
C ALA A 54 9.30 -3.58 -13.92
N GLU A 55 10.60 -3.57 -13.64
CA GLU A 55 11.52 -2.50 -14.03
C GLU A 55 11.87 -2.65 -15.51
N VAL A 56 11.64 -1.61 -16.30
CA VAL A 56 12.06 -1.53 -17.71
C VAL A 56 13.12 -0.46 -17.84
N THR A 57 14.28 -0.81 -18.40
CA THR A 57 15.43 0.08 -18.58
C THR A 57 15.88 0.15 -20.04
N VAL A 58 16.52 1.27 -20.41
CA VAL A 58 17.13 1.48 -21.73
C VAL A 58 18.65 1.54 -21.60
N ASP A 59 19.36 0.79 -22.46
CA ASP A 59 20.85 0.80 -22.57
C ASP A 59 21.57 0.70 -21.20
N SER A 60 20.98 -0.04 -20.27
CA SER A 60 21.52 -0.46 -18.97
C SER A 60 21.54 0.52 -17.78
N ALA A 61 21.06 1.77 -17.84
CA ALA A 61 20.84 2.54 -16.57
C ALA A 61 20.15 3.92 -16.67
N SER A 62 20.19 4.64 -17.80
CA SER A 62 19.92 6.09 -17.78
C SER A 62 18.44 6.46 -17.75
N VAL A 63 17.57 5.62 -18.32
CA VAL A 63 16.11 5.85 -18.37
C VAL A 63 15.41 4.58 -17.93
N ARG A 64 14.49 4.72 -16.95
CA ARG A 64 13.75 3.60 -16.36
C ARG A 64 12.28 3.93 -16.08
N ALA A 65 11.44 2.90 -16.07
CA ALA A 65 10.04 2.95 -15.69
C ALA A 65 9.66 1.63 -15.02
N PHE A 66 8.53 1.65 -14.30
CA PHE A 66 7.94 0.46 -13.70
C PHE A 66 6.57 0.19 -14.33
N SER A 67 6.22 -1.08 -14.49
CA SER A 67 4.88 -1.45 -14.93
C SER A 67 3.83 -1.29 -13.82
N ASP A 68 2.61 -0.90 -14.20
CA ASP A 68 1.46 -0.75 -13.31
C ASP A 68 0.66 -2.06 -13.10
N GLU A 69 -0.46 -2.00 -12.39
CA GLU A 69 -1.28 -3.18 -12.05
C GLU A 69 -1.85 -3.90 -13.29
N LYS A 70 -1.93 -3.20 -14.43
CA LYS A 70 -2.31 -3.75 -15.74
C LYS A 70 -1.09 -4.19 -16.55
N GLY A 71 0.10 -4.12 -15.96
CA GLY A 71 1.37 -4.43 -16.60
C GLY A 71 1.84 -3.37 -17.59
N GLU A 72 1.21 -2.20 -17.64
CA GLU A 72 1.55 -1.14 -18.60
C GLU A 72 2.71 -0.28 -18.10
N PHE A 73 3.61 0.13 -18.99
CA PHE A 73 4.71 1.05 -18.68
C PHE A 73 4.87 2.13 -19.75
N ARG A 74 5.46 3.27 -19.37
CA ARG A 74 5.83 4.36 -20.29
C ARG A 74 7.20 4.94 -19.94
N LEU A 75 8.09 5.02 -20.92
CA LEU A 75 9.42 5.63 -20.85
C LEU A 75 9.42 6.88 -21.74
N GLY A 76 9.67 8.05 -21.17
CA GLY A 76 9.86 9.31 -21.91
C GLY A 76 11.34 9.72 -21.97
N GLY A 77 11.68 10.61 -22.90
CA GLY A 77 13.03 11.18 -22.99
C GLY A 77 14.08 10.19 -23.49
N VAL A 78 13.70 9.20 -24.30
CA VAL A 78 14.62 8.20 -24.84
C VAL A 78 15.24 8.74 -26.13
N ALA A 79 16.58 8.81 -26.20
CA ALA A 79 17.26 9.30 -27.39
C ALA A 79 16.91 8.44 -28.63
N PRO A 80 16.63 9.07 -29.79
CA PRO A 80 16.33 8.37 -31.04
C PRO A 80 17.40 7.34 -31.43
N GLY A 81 16.99 6.36 -32.24
CA GLY A 81 17.83 5.28 -32.73
C GLY A 81 17.43 3.90 -32.21
N ALA A 82 18.22 2.89 -32.57
CA ALA A 82 18.04 1.53 -32.06
C ALA A 82 18.49 1.49 -30.58
N ARG A 83 17.58 1.06 -29.70
CA ARG A 83 17.80 0.99 -28.25
C ARG A 83 17.53 -0.42 -27.77
N LEU A 84 18.35 -0.90 -26.84
CA LEU A 84 18.11 -2.16 -26.16
C LEU A 84 17.30 -1.89 -24.90
N LEU A 85 16.07 -2.39 -24.86
CA LEU A 85 15.27 -2.39 -23.65
C LEU A 85 15.45 -3.70 -22.91
N ARG A 86 15.49 -3.61 -21.58
CA ARG A 86 15.52 -4.77 -20.68
C ARG A 86 14.42 -4.63 -19.65
N ALA A 87 13.57 -5.65 -19.55
CA ALA A 87 12.58 -5.78 -18.50
C ALA A 87 13.04 -6.80 -17.46
N ARG A 88 12.93 -6.44 -16.17
CA ARG A 88 13.33 -7.25 -15.04
C ARG A 88 12.27 -7.20 -13.95
N ARG A 89 11.95 -8.36 -13.39
CA ARG A 89 11.11 -8.50 -12.19
C ARG A 89 11.61 -9.70 -11.39
N LEU A 90 11.65 -9.56 -10.08
CA LEU A 90 11.93 -10.67 -9.17
C LEU A 90 10.97 -11.84 -9.42
N GLY A 91 11.48 -13.07 -9.37
CA GLY A 91 10.73 -14.28 -9.71
C GLY A 91 10.65 -14.58 -11.22
N PHE A 92 11.19 -13.73 -12.10
CA PHE A 92 11.19 -13.96 -13.54
C PHE A 92 12.57 -13.78 -14.18
N ALA A 93 12.82 -14.53 -15.26
CA ALA A 93 14.01 -14.39 -16.08
C ALA A 93 13.92 -13.05 -16.85
N PRO A 94 14.97 -12.22 -16.84
CA PRO A 94 14.96 -10.94 -17.54
C PRO A 94 14.80 -11.15 -19.05
N ALA A 95 14.05 -10.28 -19.69
CA ALA A 95 13.88 -10.29 -21.14
C ALA A 95 14.41 -9.00 -21.74
N SER A 96 14.97 -9.09 -22.94
CA SER A 96 15.51 -7.95 -23.66
C SER A 96 14.95 -7.88 -25.09
N VAL A 97 14.65 -6.67 -25.54
CA VAL A 97 14.06 -6.39 -26.86
C VAL A 97 14.74 -5.16 -27.45
N ASN A 98 15.15 -5.25 -28.71
CA ASN A 98 15.63 -4.09 -29.48
C ASN A 98 14.44 -3.33 -30.05
N VAL A 99 14.45 -2.00 -29.89
CA VAL A 99 13.35 -1.12 -30.31
C VAL A 99 13.92 0.07 -31.05
N GLN A 100 13.30 0.44 -32.16
CA GLN A 100 13.63 1.66 -32.88
C GLN A 100 12.84 2.84 -32.30
N VAL A 101 13.54 3.82 -31.76
CA VAL A 101 12.95 5.02 -31.13
C VAL A 101 13.04 6.20 -32.08
N SER A 102 11.94 6.96 -32.20
CA SER A 102 11.86 8.21 -32.96
C SER A 102 11.19 9.30 -32.13
N ASP A 103 11.45 10.56 -32.45
CA ASP A 103 10.87 11.71 -31.71
C ASP A 103 9.39 11.96 -32.05
N ALA A 104 8.87 11.39 -33.15
CA ALA A 104 7.54 11.69 -33.67
C ALA A 104 6.46 10.67 -33.28
N VAL A 105 6.84 9.42 -32.99
CA VAL A 105 5.90 8.32 -32.76
C VAL A 105 6.29 7.56 -31.49
N THR A 106 5.30 7.27 -30.65
CA THR A 106 5.50 6.40 -29.48
C THR A 106 5.77 4.97 -29.94
N ALA A 107 6.94 4.42 -29.63
CA ALA A 107 7.25 3.03 -29.92
C ALA A 107 6.48 2.11 -28.97
N SER A 108 5.93 1.01 -29.48
CA SER A 108 5.16 0.01 -28.70
C SER A 108 5.97 -1.28 -28.51
N VAL A 109 6.00 -1.81 -27.30
CA VAL A 109 6.82 -2.98 -26.93
C VAL A 109 6.05 -3.91 -25.99
N SER A 110 6.21 -5.22 -26.16
CA SER A 110 5.66 -6.20 -25.22
C SER A 110 6.75 -7.13 -24.71
N PHE A 111 6.86 -7.23 -23.39
CA PHE A 111 7.73 -8.18 -22.70
C PHE A 111 6.92 -9.35 -22.19
N ARG A 112 7.43 -10.57 -22.41
CA ARG A 112 6.90 -11.81 -21.84
C ARG A 112 7.98 -12.48 -21.00
N LEU A 113 7.90 -12.33 -19.68
CA LEU A 113 8.87 -12.87 -18.76
C LEU A 113 8.54 -14.32 -18.40
N LYS A 114 9.57 -15.16 -18.22
CA LYS A 114 9.41 -16.56 -17.81
C LYS A 114 9.60 -16.66 -16.30
N SER A 115 8.69 -17.30 -15.58
CA SER A 115 8.86 -17.54 -14.14
C SER A 115 10.10 -18.42 -13.89
N VAL A 116 10.88 -18.09 -12.85
CA VAL A 116 12.12 -18.80 -12.47
C VAL A 116 11.89 -19.73 -11.28
N ALA A 117 10.86 -19.48 -10.46
CA ALA A 117 10.55 -20.31 -9.30
C ALA A 117 9.33 -21.22 -9.57
N ALA A 118 9.35 -22.46 -9.06
CA ALA A 118 8.11 -23.20 -8.92
C ALA A 118 7.36 -22.73 -7.68
N THR A 119 6.09 -22.48 -7.89
CA THR A 119 5.14 -22.15 -6.85
C THR A 119 4.73 -23.43 -6.11
N LEU A 120 4.95 -23.48 -4.80
CA LEU A 120 4.39 -24.51 -3.93
C LEU A 120 2.87 -24.35 -3.82
N PRO A 121 2.14 -25.41 -3.43
CA PRO A 121 0.75 -25.30 -3.06
C PRO A 121 0.54 -24.20 -2.00
N ALA A 122 -0.57 -23.48 -2.15
CA ALA A 122 -0.94 -22.41 -1.22
C ALA A 122 -1.12 -22.96 0.20
N VAL A 123 -0.55 -22.27 1.18
CA VAL A 123 -0.92 -22.45 2.59
C VAL A 123 -2.15 -21.62 2.84
N VAL A 124 -3.26 -22.25 3.20
CA VAL A 124 -4.51 -21.53 3.42
C VAL A 124 -4.86 -21.48 4.90
N VAL A 125 -4.99 -20.26 5.41
CA VAL A 125 -5.43 -19.96 6.78
C VAL A 125 -6.93 -19.71 6.73
N HIS A 126 -7.69 -20.60 7.38
CA HIS A 126 -9.15 -20.51 7.51
C HIS A 126 -9.53 -20.52 9.00
N PRO A 127 -9.43 -19.41 9.74
CA PRO A 127 -9.92 -19.36 11.10
C PRO A 127 -11.46 -19.33 11.07
N SER A 128 -12.11 -20.30 11.71
CA SER A 128 -13.56 -20.26 11.95
C SER A 128 -13.94 -19.38 13.15
N THR A 129 -13.01 -19.20 14.09
CA THR A 129 -13.12 -18.32 15.25
C THR A 129 -11.74 -17.77 15.61
N MET A 130 -11.68 -16.54 16.10
CA MET A 130 -10.45 -15.95 16.61
C MET A 130 -10.55 -15.69 18.11
N ARG A 131 -9.52 -16.10 18.86
CA ARG A 131 -9.40 -15.75 20.28
C ARG A 131 -8.60 -14.47 20.40
N TYR A 132 -9.29 -13.34 20.47
CA TYR A 132 -8.63 -12.07 20.74
C TYR A 132 -8.11 -12.02 22.18
N THR A 133 -6.91 -11.45 22.35
CA THR A 133 -6.26 -11.26 23.66
C THR A 133 -5.66 -9.86 23.73
N GLY A 134 -5.26 -9.44 24.93
CA GLY A 134 -4.66 -8.12 25.15
C GLY A 134 -5.67 -6.97 25.25
N ARG A 135 -5.15 -5.73 25.24
CA ARG A 135 -5.90 -4.50 25.49
C ARG A 135 -7.05 -4.30 24.50
N LEU A 136 -6.83 -4.65 23.24
CA LEU A 136 -7.79 -4.46 22.14
C LEU A 136 -8.72 -5.65 21.91
N ALA A 137 -8.67 -6.69 22.75
CA ALA A 137 -9.46 -7.89 22.54
C ALA A 137 -10.96 -7.58 22.38
N GLY A 138 -11.50 -6.76 23.28
CA GLY A 138 -12.90 -6.36 23.20
C GLY A 138 -13.22 -5.48 21.98
N TYR A 139 -12.28 -4.66 21.51
CA TYR A 139 -12.46 -3.86 20.29
C TYR A 139 -12.62 -4.78 19.08
N TYR A 140 -11.69 -5.73 18.88
CA TYR A 140 -11.74 -6.66 17.76
C TYR A 140 -12.95 -7.58 17.81
N GLU A 141 -13.34 -8.07 19.00
CA GLU A 141 -14.55 -8.88 19.15
C GLU A 141 -15.82 -8.12 18.72
N ARG A 142 -15.90 -6.82 19.01
CA ARG A 142 -17.04 -5.98 18.59
C ARG A 142 -16.98 -5.63 17.11
N LEU A 143 -15.79 -5.39 16.57
CA LEU A 143 -15.59 -5.15 15.14
C LEU A 143 -15.99 -6.39 14.32
N GLU A 144 -15.59 -7.59 14.74
CA GLU A 144 -15.98 -8.86 14.12
C GLU A 144 -17.51 -9.05 14.10
N LYS A 145 -18.17 -8.74 15.23
CA LYS A 145 -19.63 -8.90 15.37
C LYS A 145 -20.42 -7.80 14.65
N SER A 146 -19.89 -6.59 14.56
CA SER A 146 -20.43 -5.38 13.91
C SER A 146 -21.96 -5.10 14.07
N ASN A 147 -22.59 -5.52 15.17
CA ASN A 147 -24.06 -5.51 15.28
C ASN A 147 -24.71 -4.16 15.63
N SER A 148 -24.00 -3.18 16.20
CA SER A 148 -24.65 -1.97 16.77
C SER A 148 -23.81 -0.67 16.74
N GLY A 149 -22.65 -0.69 16.09
CA GLY A 149 -21.76 0.48 15.99
C GLY A 149 -21.19 0.64 14.58
N VAL A 150 -20.79 1.87 14.26
CA VAL A 150 -19.97 2.17 13.08
C VAL A 150 -18.51 2.10 13.51
N PHE A 151 -17.67 1.45 12.73
CA PHE A 151 -16.25 1.28 13.04
C PHE A 151 -15.41 1.99 11.99
N ILE A 152 -14.41 2.75 12.44
CA ILE A 152 -13.33 3.25 11.59
C ILE A 152 -12.10 2.44 11.98
N THR A 153 -11.60 1.61 11.05
CA THR A 153 -10.49 0.68 11.28
C THR A 153 -9.14 1.35 11.06
N ARG A 154 -8.05 0.75 11.54
CA ARG A 154 -6.70 1.25 11.26
C ARG A 154 -6.42 1.36 9.76
N ASP A 155 -6.78 0.33 9.02
CA ASP A 155 -6.60 0.27 7.57
C ASP A 155 -7.33 1.42 6.86
N GLN A 156 -8.56 1.74 7.29
CA GLN A 156 -9.29 2.90 6.79
C GLN A 156 -8.60 4.22 7.14
N ILE A 157 -8.11 4.38 8.38
CA ILE A 157 -7.37 5.59 8.78
C ILE A 157 -6.10 5.76 7.95
N ASP A 158 -5.36 4.68 7.72
CA ASP A 158 -4.15 4.69 6.89
C ASP A 158 -4.47 5.04 5.43
N HIS A 159 -5.54 4.47 4.88
CA HIS A 159 -5.97 4.73 3.51
C HIS A 159 -6.45 6.18 3.30
N GLU A 160 -7.25 6.71 4.23
CA GLU A 160 -7.77 8.08 4.16
C GLU A 160 -6.68 9.13 4.43
N ASN A 161 -5.58 8.75 5.10
CA ASN A 161 -4.46 9.60 5.50
C ASN A 161 -4.88 10.99 6.03
N PRO A 162 -5.77 11.05 7.03
CA PRO A 162 -6.33 12.28 7.55
C PRO A 162 -5.29 13.08 8.36
N SER A 163 -5.34 14.40 8.24
CA SER A 163 -4.51 15.31 9.04
C SER A 163 -5.08 15.57 10.45
N THR A 164 -6.38 15.32 10.64
CA THR A 164 -7.12 15.63 11.88
C THR A 164 -8.19 14.58 12.17
N MET A 165 -8.58 14.43 13.43
CA MET A 165 -9.64 13.49 13.82
C MET A 165 -11.01 13.96 13.31
N GLY A 166 -11.24 15.28 13.23
CA GLY A 166 -12.44 15.83 12.63
C GLY A 166 -12.70 15.37 11.19
N GLN A 167 -11.63 15.23 10.39
CA GLN A 167 -11.72 14.75 9.00
C GLN A 167 -12.16 13.29 8.89
N LEU A 168 -11.75 12.42 9.81
CA LEU A 168 -12.22 11.04 9.85
C LEU A 168 -13.72 10.97 10.15
N LEU A 169 -14.13 11.75 11.15
CA LEU A 169 -15.47 11.67 11.71
C LEU A 169 -16.55 12.33 10.84
N GLN A 170 -16.17 13.25 9.94
CA GLN A 170 -17.11 13.93 9.05
C GLN A 170 -17.79 12.99 8.04
N HIS A 171 -17.18 11.84 7.73
CA HIS A 171 -17.72 10.85 6.80
C HIS A 171 -18.77 9.94 7.45
N VAL A 172 -18.91 9.99 8.78
CA VAL A 172 -19.88 9.18 9.51
C VAL A 172 -21.25 9.88 9.50
N PRO A 173 -22.31 9.22 9.00
CA PRO A 173 -23.65 9.78 9.03
C PRO A 173 -24.07 10.20 10.44
N SER A 174 -24.76 11.34 10.56
CA SER A 174 -25.22 11.93 11.83
C SER A 174 -24.13 12.51 12.74
N ILE A 175 -22.87 12.49 12.32
CA ILE A 175 -21.75 13.16 13.01
C ILE A 175 -21.38 14.45 12.27
N ARG A 176 -21.10 15.49 13.04
CA ARG A 176 -20.58 16.77 12.54
C ARG A 176 -19.38 17.17 13.39
N ALA A 177 -18.20 17.22 12.79
CA ALA A 177 -17.06 17.93 13.36
C ALA A 177 -17.21 19.43 13.04
N THR A 178 -17.21 20.28 14.06
CA THR A 178 -17.30 21.73 13.91
C THR A 178 -16.16 22.38 14.64
N ARG A 179 -15.38 23.21 13.93
CA ARG A 179 -14.34 24.01 14.54
C ARG A 179 -14.95 25.23 15.24
N GLY A 180 -14.79 25.31 16.55
CA GLY A 180 -15.27 26.41 17.38
C GLY A 180 -14.42 27.68 17.25
N ARG A 181 -14.89 28.78 17.85
CA ARG A 181 -14.20 30.08 17.83
C ARG A 181 -12.82 30.05 18.51
N ALA A 182 -12.62 29.14 19.46
CA ALA A 182 -11.35 28.91 20.13
C ALA A 182 -10.37 28.03 19.33
N GLY A 183 -10.70 27.65 18.09
CA GLY A 183 -9.87 26.78 17.25
C GLY A 183 -10.00 25.29 17.55
N ILE A 184 -10.71 24.92 18.62
CA ILE A 184 -11.03 23.55 19.05
C ILE A 184 -11.99 22.88 18.06
N THR A 185 -11.72 21.64 17.69
CA THR A 185 -12.63 20.84 16.87
C THR A 185 -13.49 19.96 17.76
N SER A 186 -14.78 20.27 17.79
CA SER A 186 -15.75 19.50 18.55
C SER A 186 -16.70 18.70 17.70
N VAL A 187 -17.11 17.55 18.23
CA VAL A 187 -18.06 16.68 17.58
C VAL A 187 -19.45 16.91 18.14
N ARG A 188 -20.44 16.96 17.23
CA ARG A 188 -21.85 16.88 17.56
C ARG A 188 -22.50 15.70 16.86
N MET A 189 -23.48 15.12 17.53
CA MET A 189 -24.42 14.17 16.95
C MET A 189 -25.81 14.80 16.78
N ARG A 190 -26.70 14.11 16.06
CA ARG A 190 -28.13 14.47 15.89
C ARG A 190 -28.34 15.92 15.42
N GLY A 191 -27.74 16.26 14.28
CA GLY A 191 -27.98 17.57 13.66
C GLY A 191 -27.41 18.77 14.44
N ARG A 192 -26.26 18.58 15.12
CA ARG A 192 -25.49 19.61 15.85
C ARG A 192 -25.94 19.90 17.28
N THR A 193 -26.92 19.17 17.81
CA THR A 193 -27.59 19.53 19.07
C THR A 193 -27.01 18.84 20.30
N CYS A 194 -26.26 17.77 20.13
CA CYS A 194 -25.86 16.94 21.28
C CYS A 194 -24.39 16.51 21.26
N TRP A 195 -23.81 16.53 22.46
CA TRP A 195 -22.48 16.07 22.78
C TRP A 195 -22.47 14.55 23.02
N PRO A 196 -21.67 13.77 22.29
CA PRO A 196 -21.49 12.36 22.61
C PRO A 196 -20.63 12.17 23.86
N LEU A 197 -20.70 10.99 24.47
CA LEU A 197 -19.64 10.54 25.38
C LEU A 197 -18.42 10.17 24.56
N VAL A 198 -17.24 10.56 25.02
CA VAL A 198 -15.97 10.16 24.42
C VAL A 198 -15.19 9.35 25.44
N TRP A 199 -14.68 8.20 25.00
CA TRP A 199 -13.79 7.35 25.78
C TRP A 199 -12.50 7.14 25.00
N ILE A 200 -11.37 7.14 25.70
CA ILE A 200 -10.07 6.83 25.13
C ILE A 200 -9.49 5.65 25.92
N ASP A 201 -9.23 4.54 25.24
CA ASP A 201 -8.70 3.30 25.84
C ASP A 201 -9.50 2.82 27.08
N GLY A 202 -10.82 3.02 27.04
CA GLY A 202 -11.72 2.67 28.13
C GLY A 202 -11.72 3.64 29.32
N THR A 203 -11.04 4.78 29.20
CA THR A 203 -11.10 5.89 30.16
C THR A 203 -12.08 6.95 29.67
N PRO A 204 -13.05 7.41 30.49
CA PRO A 204 -14.01 8.42 30.06
C PRO A 204 -13.36 9.81 30.01
N MET A 205 -13.60 10.55 28.94
CA MET A 205 -13.24 11.95 28.86
C MET A 205 -14.23 12.81 29.64
N PRO A 206 -13.81 14.02 30.09
CA PRO A 206 -14.71 14.98 30.70
C PRO A 206 -15.92 15.26 29.81
N ALA A 207 -17.05 15.45 30.48
CA ALA A 207 -18.32 15.75 29.87
C ALA A 207 -18.29 17.13 29.16
N GLY A 208 -18.77 17.22 27.90
CA GLY A 208 -18.85 18.47 27.15
C GLY A 208 -17.93 18.54 25.92
N GLU A 209 -17.32 19.70 25.68
CA GLU A 209 -16.47 19.96 24.51
C GLU A 209 -15.09 19.29 24.62
N VAL A 210 -14.95 18.13 23.97
CA VAL A 210 -13.65 17.47 23.78
C VAL A 210 -13.06 17.91 22.45
N ASP A 211 -11.85 18.48 22.49
CA ASP A 211 -11.05 18.77 21.30
C ASP A 211 -10.44 17.47 20.77
N LEU A 212 -11.04 16.90 19.72
CA LEU A 212 -10.53 15.65 19.16
C LEU A 212 -9.26 15.85 18.32
N ASP A 213 -9.01 17.07 17.83
CA ASP A 213 -7.82 17.35 17.03
C ASP A 213 -6.55 17.48 17.89
N ALA A 214 -6.68 17.47 19.21
CA ALA A 214 -5.56 17.28 20.14
C ALA A 214 -4.94 15.87 20.03
N PHE A 215 -5.65 14.92 19.41
CA PHE A 215 -5.18 13.55 19.19
C PHE A 215 -4.83 13.37 17.71
N SER A 216 -3.63 12.88 17.43
CA SER A 216 -3.22 12.63 16.05
C SER A 216 -3.85 11.33 15.53
N PRO A 217 -4.42 11.32 14.31
CA PRO A 217 -4.93 10.08 13.69
C PRO A 217 -3.87 8.97 13.59
N SER A 218 -2.58 9.32 13.50
CA SER A 218 -1.49 8.35 13.48
C SER A 218 -1.38 7.53 14.77
N THR A 219 -1.87 8.06 15.89
CA THR A 219 -1.82 7.39 17.21
C THR A 219 -3.04 6.50 17.48
N VAL A 220 -4.00 6.42 16.55
CA VAL A 220 -5.27 5.72 16.75
C VAL A 220 -5.25 4.37 16.04
N GLN A 221 -5.53 3.29 16.77
CA GLN A 221 -5.70 1.96 16.20
C GLN A 221 -7.11 1.74 15.64
N GLY A 222 -8.13 2.37 16.23
CA GLY A 222 -9.49 2.23 15.75
C GLY A 222 -10.47 3.09 16.52
N ILE A 223 -11.62 3.34 15.91
CA ILE A 223 -12.70 4.13 16.50
C ILE A 223 -14.00 3.32 16.41
N GLU A 224 -14.77 3.29 17.51
CA GLU A 224 -16.13 2.76 17.54
C GLU A 224 -17.11 3.91 17.78
N LEU A 225 -18.17 3.98 16.97
CA LEU A 225 -19.16 5.05 16.99
C LEU A 225 -20.54 4.46 17.19
N TYR A 226 -21.11 4.72 18.35
CA TYR A 226 -22.44 4.29 18.75
C TYR A 226 -23.38 5.49 18.72
N LEU A 227 -24.17 5.59 17.65
CA LEU A 227 -24.99 6.79 17.37
C LEU A 227 -26.27 6.88 18.23
N GLY A 228 -26.59 5.83 18.99
CA GLY A 228 -27.69 5.80 19.94
C GLY A 228 -27.21 5.78 21.40
N SER A 229 -28.04 6.28 22.31
CA SER A 229 -27.74 6.33 23.74
C SER A 229 -27.67 4.95 24.41
N THR A 230 -28.17 3.91 23.74
CA THR A 230 -28.24 2.54 24.24
C THR A 230 -27.56 1.52 23.33
N THR A 231 -26.89 1.98 22.27
CA THR A 231 -26.26 1.07 21.30
C THR A 231 -24.83 0.72 21.69
N ALA A 232 -24.19 1.53 22.54
CA ALA A 232 -22.87 1.24 23.08
C ALA A 232 -22.91 0.07 24.09
N PRO A 233 -21.79 -0.66 24.28
CA PRO A 233 -21.67 -1.62 25.37
C PRO A 233 -21.95 -0.94 26.73
N ILE A 234 -22.63 -1.67 27.63
CA ILE A 234 -23.12 -1.14 28.92
C ILE A 234 -22.05 -0.36 29.70
N ARG A 235 -20.79 -0.83 29.68
CA ARG A 235 -19.68 -0.19 30.39
C ARG A 235 -19.34 1.23 29.91
N TYR A 236 -19.76 1.61 28.71
CA TYR A 236 -19.48 2.91 28.10
C TYR A 236 -20.71 3.82 27.97
N MET A 237 -21.88 3.34 28.40
CA MET A 237 -23.15 4.08 28.28
C MET A 237 -23.29 5.23 29.30
N TYR A 238 -22.51 5.22 30.38
CA TYR A 238 -22.65 6.17 31.48
C TYR A 238 -21.31 6.78 31.89
N ASN A 239 -21.22 8.10 31.88
CA ASN A 239 -20.29 8.88 32.68
C ASN A 239 -21.15 9.81 33.57
N ARG A 240 -20.73 10.09 34.80
CA ARG A 240 -21.59 10.56 35.91
C ARG A 240 -22.37 11.86 35.66
N ASP A 241 -22.18 12.57 34.54
CA ASP A 241 -22.64 13.96 34.36
C ASP A 241 -23.40 14.31 33.05
N LEU A 242 -23.88 13.40 32.19
CA LEU A 242 -24.68 13.83 31.00
C LEU A 242 -25.69 12.81 30.44
N SER A 243 -26.80 13.35 29.91
CA SER A 243 -27.65 12.67 28.91
C SER A 243 -26.87 12.55 27.59
N SER A 244 -26.38 11.37 27.24
CA SER A 244 -25.64 11.17 26.00
C SER A 244 -26.58 10.80 24.84
N CYS A 245 -26.34 11.36 23.66
CA CYS A 245 -27.03 10.95 22.43
C CYS A 245 -26.36 9.77 21.73
N GLY A 246 -25.16 9.42 22.17
CA GLY A 246 -24.29 8.43 21.57
C GLY A 246 -22.92 8.41 22.25
N THR A 247 -22.07 7.47 21.85
CA THR A 247 -20.75 7.23 22.43
C THR A 247 -19.70 7.05 21.32
N ILE A 248 -18.53 7.65 21.49
CA ILE A 248 -17.35 7.47 20.66
C ILE A 248 -16.27 6.80 21.52
N LEU A 249 -15.80 5.64 21.11
CA LEU A 249 -14.66 4.96 21.71
C LEU A 249 -13.46 5.11 20.79
N ILE A 250 -12.35 5.62 21.31
CA ILE A 250 -11.08 5.76 20.59
C ILE A 250 -10.10 4.79 21.23
N TRP A 251 -9.50 3.95 20.40
CA TRP A 251 -8.49 2.99 20.83
C TRP A 251 -7.14 3.43 20.31
N SER A 252 -6.18 3.69 21.20
CA SER A 252 -4.84 4.11 20.80
C SER A 252 -4.06 2.94 20.21
N ARG A 253 -3.03 3.27 19.45
CA ARG A 253 -1.91 2.38 19.19
C ARG A 253 -1.12 2.17 20.48
N GLY A 254 -0.40 1.07 20.50
CA GLY A 254 0.59 0.70 21.51
C GLY A 254 1.53 -0.36 20.93
N PRO A 255 2.47 -0.88 21.74
CA PRO A 255 3.45 -1.88 21.30
C PRO A 255 2.82 -3.15 20.71
N ASP A 256 1.57 -3.45 21.08
CA ASP A 256 0.77 -4.56 20.57
C ASP A 256 0.19 -4.33 19.15
N THR A 257 0.31 -3.10 18.65
CA THR A 257 -0.24 -2.65 17.36
C THR A 257 0.74 -1.87 16.51
N ASP A 258 1.87 -1.46 17.10
CA ASP A 258 2.95 -0.82 16.37
C ASP A 258 3.37 -1.73 15.24
N PRO A 259 3.61 -1.17 14.03
CA PRO A 259 4.05 -2.02 12.94
C PRO A 259 5.34 -2.64 13.46
N ILE A 260 5.48 -3.96 13.37
CA ILE A 260 6.80 -4.57 13.57
C ILE A 260 7.64 -3.91 12.49
N THR A 261 8.49 -2.96 12.88
CA THR A 261 9.39 -2.27 11.98
C THR A 261 10.50 -3.25 11.63
N SER A 262 10.16 -4.27 10.85
CA SER A 262 11.17 -5.02 10.13
C SER A 262 11.79 -4.02 9.15
N THR A 263 13.07 -3.70 9.37
CA THR A 263 13.84 -2.94 8.39
C THR A 263 13.70 -3.70 7.08
N PRO A 264 13.26 -3.07 5.96
CA PRO A 264 13.19 -3.76 4.69
C PRO A 264 14.53 -4.43 4.47
N THR A 265 14.55 -5.77 4.50
CA THR A 265 15.77 -6.51 4.20
C THR A 265 16.18 -6.04 2.81
N PRO A 266 17.38 -5.46 2.63
CA PRO A 266 17.81 -5.06 1.30
C PRO A 266 17.62 -6.25 0.39
N SER A 267 17.03 -6.04 -0.78
CA SER A 267 16.87 -7.08 -1.78
C SER A 267 18.22 -7.76 -1.94
N VAL A 268 18.38 -8.94 -1.35
CA VAL A 268 19.57 -9.75 -1.52
C VAL A 268 19.70 -9.95 -3.01
N ASP A 269 20.86 -9.62 -3.56
CA ASP A 269 21.14 -9.75 -4.97
C ASP A 269 21.18 -11.25 -5.31
N LEU A 270 19.99 -11.83 -5.48
CA LEU A 270 19.74 -13.24 -5.79
C LEU A 270 20.48 -13.62 -7.08
N GLU A 271 20.73 -12.66 -7.98
CA GLU A 271 21.52 -12.84 -9.19
C GLU A 271 22.97 -13.23 -8.85
N ALA A 272 23.58 -12.61 -7.82
CA ALA A 272 24.93 -12.95 -7.38
C ALA A 272 25.02 -14.35 -6.72
N LEU A 273 23.99 -14.78 -5.98
CA LEU A 273 23.96 -16.09 -5.30
C LEU A 273 23.63 -17.26 -6.24
N VAL A 274 22.74 -17.04 -7.22
CA VAL A 274 22.39 -18.01 -8.27
C VAL A 274 23.57 -18.19 -9.25
N THR A 275 24.29 -17.11 -9.58
CA THR A 275 25.46 -17.17 -10.50
C THR A 275 26.64 -17.94 -9.91
N GLN A 276 26.70 -18.08 -8.58
CA GLN A 276 27.69 -18.92 -7.88
C GLN A 276 27.28 -20.40 -7.76
N LEU A 277 26.20 -20.86 -8.39
CA LEU A 277 25.73 -22.27 -8.42
C LEU A 277 25.40 -22.88 -7.04
N SER A 278 25.01 -22.04 -6.06
CA SER A 278 24.77 -22.50 -4.68
C SER A 278 23.30 -22.74 -4.32
N ILE A 279 22.36 -22.44 -5.23
CA ILE A 279 20.90 -22.53 -5.05
C ILE A 279 20.29 -23.05 -6.37
N PHE A 280 19.37 -24.01 -6.29
CA PHE A 280 18.70 -24.60 -7.44
C PHE A 280 17.27 -24.08 -7.63
N ASN A 281 16.86 -23.96 -8.88
CA ASN A 281 15.46 -23.76 -9.24
C ASN A 281 14.71 -25.10 -9.28
N ALA A 282 13.40 -25.04 -9.35
CA ALA A 282 12.52 -26.20 -9.24
C ALA A 282 12.53 -27.16 -10.45
N ASP A 283 13.06 -26.70 -11.59
CA ASP A 283 13.32 -27.49 -12.79
C ASP A 283 14.70 -28.17 -12.76
N GLN A 284 15.58 -27.73 -11.86
CA GLN A 284 16.96 -28.23 -11.74
C GLN A 284 17.13 -29.33 -10.68
N VAL A 285 16.05 -29.73 -10.00
CA VAL A 285 16.02 -30.73 -8.92
C VAL A 285 15.10 -31.89 -9.28
N ASP A 286 15.45 -33.10 -8.82
CA ASP A 286 14.66 -34.32 -9.05
C ASP A 286 13.44 -34.36 -8.13
N ARG A 287 13.60 -33.87 -6.89
CA ARG A 287 12.52 -33.68 -5.93
C ARG A 287 12.58 -32.27 -5.38
N ARG A 288 11.44 -31.59 -5.39
CA ARG A 288 11.30 -30.23 -4.90
C ARG A 288 11.15 -30.22 -3.39
N ALA A 289 11.62 -29.14 -2.77
CA ALA A 289 11.29 -28.83 -1.41
C ALA A 289 9.77 -28.69 -1.26
N VAL A 290 9.22 -29.18 -0.16
CA VAL A 290 7.79 -29.09 0.15
C VAL A 290 7.61 -28.77 1.63
N LEU A 291 6.56 -28.04 1.98
CA LEU A 291 6.26 -27.74 3.37
C LEU A 291 6.03 -29.04 4.15
N ASP A 292 6.72 -29.21 5.27
CA ASP A 292 6.55 -30.36 6.15
C ASP A 292 5.30 -30.16 7.00
N THR A 293 4.19 -30.74 6.56
CA THR A 293 2.89 -30.64 7.24
C THR A 293 2.83 -31.43 8.55
N THR A 294 3.85 -32.25 8.86
CA THR A 294 3.94 -32.92 10.18
C THR A 294 4.39 -31.97 11.29
N ARG A 295 4.97 -30.82 10.91
CA ARG A 295 5.32 -29.72 11.81
C ARG A 295 4.29 -28.60 11.69
N LEU A 296 3.77 -28.16 12.83
CA LEU A 296 2.79 -27.07 12.84
C LEU A 296 3.47 -25.76 12.39
N LEU A 297 2.98 -25.19 11.29
CA LEU A 297 3.32 -23.83 10.89
C LEU A 297 2.52 -22.84 11.76
N GLN A 298 3.20 -21.98 12.51
CA GLN A 298 2.56 -20.95 13.34
C GLN A 298 2.16 -19.73 12.50
N LEU A 299 1.24 -19.94 11.56
CA LEU A 299 0.66 -18.88 10.75
C LEU A 299 -0.70 -18.48 11.31
N SER A 300 -0.80 -17.25 11.82
CA SER A 300 -2.04 -16.70 12.38
C SER A 300 -2.58 -15.58 11.51
N PHE A 301 -3.90 -15.50 11.39
CA PHE A 301 -4.57 -14.40 10.70
C PHE A 301 -4.42 -13.12 11.55
N PRO A 302 -3.99 -11.98 10.97
CA PRO A 302 -3.91 -10.71 11.69
C PRO A 302 -5.26 -10.29 12.31
N PRO A 303 -5.35 -10.05 13.63
CA PRO A 303 -6.61 -9.71 14.29
C PRO A 303 -7.40 -8.53 13.70
N PRO A 304 -6.76 -7.39 13.32
CA PRO A 304 -7.47 -6.27 12.72
C PRO A 304 -8.14 -6.64 11.39
N LEU A 305 -7.47 -7.43 10.57
CA LEU A 305 -7.96 -7.82 9.23
C LEU A 305 -9.04 -8.90 9.34
N PHE A 306 -8.88 -9.85 10.26
CA PHE A 306 -9.91 -10.86 10.52
C PHE A 306 -11.20 -10.21 11.04
N ALA A 307 -11.08 -9.32 12.04
CA ALA A 307 -12.22 -8.60 12.59
C ALA A 307 -12.94 -7.74 11.55
N ALA A 308 -12.18 -7.13 10.63
CA ALA A 308 -12.74 -6.34 9.52
C ALA A 308 -13.26 -7.20 8.35
N GLY A 309 -13.11 -8.53 8.39
CA GLY A 309 -13.52 -9.41 7.29
C GLY A 309 -12.71 -9.23 6.01
N VAL A 310 -11.45 -8.77 6.11
CA VAL A 310 -10.58 -8.51 4.97
C VAL A 310 -9.78 -9.78 4.64
N PRO A 311 -10.02 -10.45 3.49
CA PRO A 311 -9.20 -11.58 3.05
C PRO A 311 -7.85 -11.11 2.51
N GLY A 312 -6.93 -12.04 2.26
CA GLY A 312 -5.65 -11.70 1.67
C GLY A 312 -4.87 -12.81 1.01
N LEU A 313 -3.85 -12.40 0.26
CA LEU A 313 -2.89 -13.27 -0.40
C LEU A 313 -1.50 -12.65 -0.25
N VAL A 314 -0.53 -13.48 0.13
CA VAL A 314 0.89 -13.13 0.13
C VAL A 314 1.62 -14.16 -0.71
N ILE A 315 2.47 -13.71 -1.63
CA ILE A 315 3.40 -14.58 -2.35
C ILE A 315 4.78 -14.28 -1.81
N ALA A 316 5.33 -15.21 -1.04
CA ALA A 316 6.69 -15.12 -0.52
C ALA A 316 7.66 -15.93 -1.39
N GLU A 317 8.88 -15.45 -1.50
CA GLU A 317 10.01 -16.11 -2.15
C GLU A 317 11.12 -16.26 -1.12
N PHE A 318 11.73 -17.44 -1.01
CA PHE A 318 12.79 -17.71 -0.04
C PHE A 318 13.59 -18.95 -0.43
N VAL A 319 14.76 -19.13 0.19
CA VAL A 319 15.58 -20.32 -0.01
C VAL A 319 15.29 -21.32 1.09
N VAL A 320 14.98 -22.56 0.72
CA VAL A 320 14.98 -23.71 1.64
C VAL A 320 16.36 -24.34 1.60
N ASP A 321 16.98 -24.47 2.77
CA ASP A 321 18.31 -25.05 2.90
C ASP A 321 18.30 -26.60 2.89
N THR A 322 19.48 -27.21 3.01
CA THR A 322 19.62 -28.67 3.05
C THR A 322 19.11 -29.31 4.34
N ALA A 323 18.89 -28.53 5.40
CA ALA A 323 18.26 -28.95 6.66
C ALA A 323 16.72 -28.81 6.62
N GLY A 324 16.16 -28.26 5.54
CA GLY A 324 14.73 -28.01 5.42
C GLY A 324 14.26 -26.76 6.16
N LYS A 325 15.16 -25.82 6.45
CA LYS A 325 14.86 -24.52 7.06
C LYS A 325 14.85 -23.41 6.03
N VAL A 326 14.08 -22.36 6.31
CA VAL A 326 14.12 -21.13 5.53
C VAL A 326 15.43 -20.41 5.88
N GLU A 327 16.22 -20.09 4.87
CA GLU A 327 17.52 -19.46 5.08
C GLU A 327 17.33 -17.98 5.45
N ASP A 328 17.97 -17.56 6.55
CA ASP A 328 17.85 -16.21 7.09
C ASP A 328 18.22 -15.14 6.06
N GLY A 329 17.40 -14.08 6.01
CA GLY A 329 17.60 -12.95 5.08
C GLY A 329 17.23 -13.24 3.62
N THR A 330 16.80 -14.46 3.28
CA THR A 330 16.38 -14.79 1.90
C THR A 330 14.89 -14.55 1.62
N VAL A 331 14.10 -14.22 2.65
CA VAL A 331 12.66 -14.00 2.53
C VAL A 331 12.36 -12.68 1.82
N GLY A 332 12.02 -12.79 0.53
CA GLY A 332 11.45 -11.74 -0.30
C GLY A 332 9.94 -11.85 -0.40
N ILE A 333 9.27 -10.71 -0.55
CA ILE A 333 7.82 -10.64 -0.76
C ILE A 333 7.58 -10.22 -2.21
N VAL A 334 7.06 -11.14 -3.00
CA VAL A 334 6.76 -10.90 -4.42
C VAL A 334 5.55 -9.99 -4.53
N SER A 335 4.48 -10.30 -3.79
CA SER A 335 3.26 -9.51 -3.68
C SER A 335 2.57 -9.76 -2.33
N SER A 336 1.77 -8.78 -1.89
CA SER A 336 0.94 -8.89 -0.70
C SER A 336 -0.27 -7.98 -0.83
N THR A 337 -1.44 -8.46 -0.42
CA THR A 337 -2.67 -7.67 -0.40
C THR A 337 -2.75 -6.69 0.77
N ALA A 338 -2.00 -6.91 1.86
CA ALA A 338 -1.91 -5.98 2.98
C ALA A 338 -0.60 -6.16 3.78
N PRO A 339 0.04 -5.08 4.27
CA PRO A 339 1.27 -5.17 5.06
C PRO A 339 1.19 -6.11 6.28
N LEU A 340 0.04 -6.16 6.98
CA LEU A 340 -0.12 -7.05 8.13
C LEU A 340 -0.10 -8.54 7.75
N PHE A 341 -0.54 -8.90 6.53
CA PHE A 341 -0.38 -10.27 6.05
C PHE A 341 1.08 -10.58 5.75
N THR A 342 1.82 -9.61 5.20
CA THR A 342 3.26 -9.75 4.96
C THR A 342 4.01 -10.11 6.24
N GLU A 343 3.76 -9.37 7.33
CA GLU A 343 4.44 -9.63 8.60
C GLU A 343 4.02 -10.98 9.20
N ALA A 344 2.73 -11.34 9.12
CA ALA A 344 2.27 -12.66 9.58
C ALA A 344 2.99 -13.82 8.87
N VAL A 345 3.21 -13.69 7.56
CA VAL A 345 3.95 -14.69 6.76
C VAL A 345 5.44 -14.68 7.10
N ARG A 346 6.07 -13.51 7.25
CA ARG A 346 7.48 -13.40 7.63
C ARG A 346 7.76 -14.12 8.95
N VAL A 347 6.97 -13.84 9.99
CA VAL A 347 7.08 -14.48 11.31
C VAL A 347 6.83 -15.98 11.23
N ALA A 348 5.84 -16.42 10.44
CA ALA A 348 5.57 -17.84 10.26
C ALA A 348 6.75 -18.58 9.60
N LEU A 349 7.40 -17.94 8.62
CA LEU A 349 8.55 -18.51 7.90
C LEU A 349 9.80 -18.69 8.79
N GLU A 350 9.99 -17.86 9.83
CA GLU A 350 11.10 -18.01 10.79
C GLU A 350 11.09 -19.37 11.50
N SER A 351 9.90 -19.96 11.71
CA SER A 351 9.73 -21.25 12.38
C SER A 351 9.31 -22.39 11.45
N ALA A 352 9.15 -22.10 10.15
CA ALA A 352 8.70 -23.08 9.17
C ALA A 352 9.69 -24.24 9.00
N SER A 353 9.17 -25.40 8.60
CA SER A 353 9.97 -26.59 8.31
C SER A 353 9.52 -27.19 6.98
N TYR A 354 10.49 -27.59 6.17
CA TYR A 354 10.30 -28.15 4.85
C TYR A 354 11.03 -29.48 4.75
N ILE A 355 10.52 -30.36 3.89
CA ILE A 355 11.32 -31.47 3.37
C ILE A 355 12.24 -30.84 2.30
N PRO A 356 13.58 -30.97 2.40
CA PRO A 356 14.52 -30.35 1.48
C PRO A 356 14.46 -30.96 0.08
N ALA A 357 14.89 -30.18 -0.92
CA ALA A 357 15.00 -30.64 -2.30
C ALA A 357 16.11 -31.69 -2.46
N GLN A 358 15.97 -32.54 -3.49
CA GLN A 358 16.98 -33.53 -3.88
C GLN A 358 17.39 -33.38 -5.33
N LYS A 359 18.69 -33.47 -5.59
CA LYS A 359 19.29 -33.58 -6.92
C LYS A 359 20.35 -34.67 -6.92
N ASN A 360 20.24 -35.62 -7.84
CA ASN A 360 21.08 -36.82 -7.93
C ASN A 360 21.19 -37.56 -6.58
N GLY A 361 20.10 -37.60 -5.81
CA GLY A 361 20.06 -38.23 -4.48
C GLY A 361 20.69 -37.42 -3.33
N HIS A 362 21.23 -36.22 -3.61
CA HIS A 362 21.79 -35.34 -2.59
C HIS A 362 20.82 -34.22 -2.23
N LEU A 363 20.77 -33.85 -0.94
CA LEU A 363 20.00 -32.71 -0.48
C LEU A 363 20.63 -31.41 -1.00
N VAL A 364 19.80 -30.50 -1.52
CA VAL A 364 20.27 -29.25 -2.11
C VAL A 364 19.41 -28.07 -1.66
N ARG A 365 20.03 -26.87 -1.65
CA ARG A 365 19.33 -25.59 -1.43
C ARG A 365 18.44 -25.29 -2.62
N GLN A 366 17.20 -24.89 -2.39
CA GLN A 366 16.26 -24.57 -3.47
C GLN A 366 15.59 -23.21 -3.25
N LEU A 367 15.51 -22.40 -4.32
CA LEU A 367 14.64 -21.22 -4.35
C LEU A 367 13.17 -21.67 -4.47
N VAL A 368 12.34 -21.17 -3.56
CA VAL A 368 10.93 -21.54 -3.40
C VAL A 368 10.08 -20.29 -3.46
N GLN A 369 8.95 -20.37 -4.17
CA GLN A 369 7.85 -19.42 -4.02
C GLN A 369 6.65 -20.13 -3.39
N GLN A 370 6.04 -19.52 -2.39
CA GLN A 370 4.86 -20.08 -1.74
C GLN A 370 3.75 -19.03 -1.55
N PRO A 371 2.54 -19.30 -2.04
CA PRO A 371 1.36 -18.51 -1.72
C PRO A 371 0.86 -18.80 -0.29
N PHE A 372 0.44 -17.76 0.41
CA PHE A 372 -0.23 -17.82 1.70
C PHE A 372 -1.56 -17.08 1.58
N GLU A 373 -2.65 -17.84 1.65
CA GLU A 373 -4.01 -17.35 1.48
C GLU A 373 -4.68 -17.20 2.84
N PHE A 374 -5.23 -16.02 3.09
CA PHE A 374 -5.98 -15.67 4.28
C PHE A 374 -7.45 -15.54 3.91
N SER A 375 -8.24 -16.49 4.38
CA SER A 375 -9.66 -16.57 4.06
C SER A 375 -10.53 -16.19 5.25
N VAL A 376 -11.62 -15.47 4.98
CA VAL A 376 -12.62 -15.12 5.98
C VAL A 376 -13.89 -15.95 5.72
N PRO A 377 -14.55 -16.49 6.76
CA PRO A 377 -15.84 -17.15 6.61
C PRO A 377 -16.84 -16.17 5.99
N ARG A 378 -17.41 -16.49 4.82
CA ARG A 378 -18.54 -15.71 4.29
C ARG A 378 -19.77 -15.99 5.16
N PRO A 379 -20.52 -14.98 5.63
CA PRO A 379 -21.79 -15.23 6.28
C PRO A 379 -22.71 -15.95 5.27
N SER A 380 -23.24 -17.11 5.65
CA SER A 380 -24.25 -17.79 4.84
C SER A 380 -25.44 -16.84 4.69
N ARG A 381 -25.73 -16.39 3.47
CA ARG A 381 -27.00 -15.72 3.18
C ARG A 381 -28.11 -16.72 3.51
N SER A 382 -28.77 -16.57 4.65
CA SER A 382 -30.07 -17.22 4.85
C SER A 382 -31.02 -16.62 3.81
N LYS A 383 -31.61 -17.49 2.99
CA LYS A 383 -32.69 -17.11 2.07
C LYS A 383 -33.92 -16.63 2.83
#